data_AF-C2XY87-F1
#
_entry.id   AF-C2XY87-F1
#
_cell.length_a   1.000
_cell.length_b   1.000
_cell.length_c   1.000
_cell.angle_alpha   90.00
_cell.angle_beta   90.00
_cell.angle_gamma   90.00
#
_symmetry.space_group_name_H-M   'P 1'
#
loop_
_entity.id
_entity.type
_entity.pdbx_description
1 polymer ?
#
loop_
_entity_poly.entity_id
_entity_poly.type
_entity_poly.pdbx_seq_one_letter_code
_entity_poly.pdbx_strand_id
1 'polypeptide(L)' 'MIGVKNMYQIKQLPFSMKAEDVQEFLNISRSSAYALMKRKDFPTITIGKSKRVKAEDFLNWFEAQKGGANVS' A
#
# COMPACT_ATOMS: atom_id res chain seq x y z
N MET A 1 -38.99 -9.95 -20.52
CA MET A 1 -37.62 -10.15 -21.06
C MET A 1 -37.24 -8.84 -21.76
N ILE A 2 -36.13 -8.14 -21.52
CA ILE A 2 -34.92 -8.27 -20.69
C ILE A 2 -34.31 -6.87 -20.69
N GLY A 3 -33.63 -6.43 -19.62
CA GLY A 3 -32.84 -5.19 -19.71
C GLY A 3 -32.41 -4.52 -18.41
N VAL A 4 -32.23 -5.27 -17.32
CA VAL A 4 -31.42 -4.72 -16.21
C VAL A 4 -29.97 -4.67 -16.69
N LYS A 5 -29.33 -3.51 -16.61
CA LYS A 5 -27.93 -3.30 -16.14
C LYS A 5 -27.27 -2.07 -16.77
N ASN A 6 -27.02 -1.07 -15.95
CA ASN A 6 -25.65 -0.75 -15.60
C ASN A 6 -25.64 -0.04 -14.25
N MET A 7 -25.69 -0.86 -13.20
CA MET A 7 -25.17 -0.49 -11.89
C MET A 7 -23.70 -0.16 -12.11
N TYR A 8 -23.30 1.06 -11.78
CA TYR A 8 -21.92 1.52 -11.85
C TYR A 8 -21.01 0.43 -11.27
N GLN A 9 -20.28 -0.26 -12.14
CA GLN A 9 -19.18 -1.11 -11.72
C GLN A 9 -18.16 -0.12 -11.16
N ILE A 10 -18.21 0.13 -9.86
CA ILE A 10 -17.06 0.65 -9.13
C ILE A 10 -16.01 -0.43 -9.35
N LYS A 11 -15.18 -0.26 -10.39
CA LYS A 11 -13.96 -1.04 -10.60
C LYS A 11 -13.34 -1.11 -9.22
N GLN A 12 -13.20 -2.33 -8.69
CA GLN A 12 -12.74 -2.57 -7.33
C GLN A 12 -11.56 -1.62 -7.07
N LEU A 13 -11.81 -0.57 -6.28
CA LEU A 13 -10.78 0.44 -6.04
C LEU A 13 -9.64 -0.29 -5.33
N PRO A 14 -8.37 -0.01 -5.65
CA PRO A 14 -7.27 -0.69 -5.00
C PRO A 14 -7.39 -0.52 -3.49
N PHE A 15 -7.36 -1.63 -2.75
CA PHE A 15 -7.38 -1.60 -1.29
C PHE A 15 -6.15 -0.82 -0.82
N SER A 16 -6.38 0.33 -0.19
CA SER A 16 -5.31 1.17 0.35
C SER A 16 -4.98 0.71 1.77
N MET A 17 -3.71 0.45 2.04
CA MET A 17 -3.19 0.14 3.36
C MET A 17 -2.94 1.43 4.15
N LYS A 18 -3.35 1.45 5.42
CA LYS A 18 -2.93 2.43 6.45
C LYS A 18 -1.62 1.95 7.11
N ALA A 19 -1.02 2.82 7.94
CA ALA A 19 0.20 2.48 8.68
C ALA A 19 0.06 1.24 9.55
N GLU A 20 -1.12 1.01 10.12
CA GLU A 20 -1.44 -0.18 10.91
C GLU A 20 -1.41 -1.47 10.06
N ASP A 21 -1.87 -1.43 8.80
CA ASP A 21 -1.81 -2.61 7.93
C ASP A 21 -0.36 -2.92 7.52
N VAL A 22 0.46 -1.88 7.30
CA VAL A 22 1.90 -2.03 7.02
C VAL A 22 2.64 -2.58 8.25
N GLN A 23 2.26 -2.11 9.44
CA GLN A 23 2.79 -2.60 10.72
C GLN A 23 2.52 -4.10 10.88
N GLU A 24 1.27 -4.52 10.67
CA GLU A 24 0.85 -5.91 10.78
C GLU A 24 1.53 -6.79 9.72
N PHE A 25 1.57 -6.34 8.46
CA PHE A 25 2.16 -7.11 7.37
C PHE A 25 3.67 -7.34 7.57
N LEU A 26 4.41 -6.30 7.98
CA LEU A 26 5.86 -6.38 8.16
C LEU A 26 6.28 -6.85 9.56
N ASN A 27 5.32 -7.02 10.48
CA ASN A 27 5.55 -7.31 11.90
C ASN A 27 6.58 -6.36 12.54
N ILE A 28 6.37 -5.05 12.38
CA ILE A 28 7.23 -3.99 12.93
C ILE A 28 6.46 -3.14 13.95
N SER A 29 7.17 -2.28 14.70
CA SER A 29 6.48 -1.35 15.59
C SER A 29 5.69 -0.28 14.82
N ARG A 30 4.67 0.30 15.45
CA ARG A 30 3.90 1.42 14.89
C ARG A 30 4.81 2.58 14.47
N SER A 31 5.77 2.95 15.31
CA SER A 31 6.73 4.02 15.02
C SER A 31 7.59 3.71 13.79
N SER A 32 8.03 2.46 13.64
CA SER A 32 8.78 1.99 12.47
C SER A 32 7.95 2.06 11.20
N ALA A 33 6.68 1.65 11.24
CA ALA A 33 5.77 1.76 10.10
C ALA A 33 5.57 3.23 9.67
N TYR A 34 5.37 4.15 10.63
CA TYR A 34 5.25 5.57 10.32
C TYR A 34 6.54 6.18 9.77
N ALA A 35 7.71 5.76 10.28
CA ALA A 35 9.00 6.20 9.75
C ALA A 35 9.22 5.68 8.31
N LEU A 36 8.86 4.42 8.06
CA LEU A 36 8.90 3.79 6.74
C LEU A 36 8.03 4.55 5.73
N MET A 37 6.77 4.82 6.07
CA MET A 37 5.84 5.61 5.25
C MET A 37 6.18 7.12 5.16
N LYS A 38 7.30 7.56 5.73
CA LYS A 38 7.85 8.91 5.52
C LYS A 38 9.08 8.90 4.61
N ARG A 39 9.65 7.74 4.30
CA ARG A 39 10.79 7.65 3.40
C ARG A 39 10.38 8.11 2.00
N LYS A 40 11.33 8.72 1.29
CA LYS A 40 11.10 9.27 -0.07
C LYS A 40 10.86 8.17 -1.11
N ASP A 41 11.41 6.97 -0.89
CA ASP A 41 11.30 5.82 -1.78
C ASP A 41 10.06 4.95 -1.52
N PHE A 42 9.34 5.20 -0.42
CA PHE A 42 8.12 4.46 -0.11
C PHE A 42 6.91 5.15 -0.76
N PRO A 43 6.02 4.41 -1.46
CA PRO A 43 4.93 4.98 -2.28
C PRO A 43 3.74 5.49 -1.44
N THR A 44 3.98 6.42 -0.52
CA THR A 44 2.95 6.97 0.37
C THR A 44 2.11 8.04 -0.31
N ILE A 45 0.80 7.89 -0.24
CA ILE A 45 -0.21 8.89 -0.54
C ILE A 45 -0.58 9.59 0.78
N THR A 46 -0.45 10.91 0.83
CA THR A 46 -0.83 11.71 2.01
C THR A 46 -2.12 12.49 1.72
N ILE A 47 -3.17 12.25 2.52
CA ILE A 47 -4.46 12.93 2.43
C ILE A 47 -4.73 13.58 3.79
N GLY A 48 -4.50 14.89 3.88
CA GLY A 48 -4.51 15.61 5.15
C GLY A 48 -3.47 15.02 6.13
N LYS A 49 -3.93 14.53 7.28
CA LYS A 49 -3.08 13.86 8.29
C LYS A 49 -2.96 12.33 8.08
N SER A 50 -3.67 11.76 7.11
CA SER A 50 -3.68 10.32 6.85
C SER A 50 -2.60 9.94 5.85
N LYS A 51 -1.83 8.90 6.15
CA LYS A 51 -0.90 8.25 5.23
C LYS A 51 -1.50 6.94 4.75
N ARG A 52 -1.46 6.73 3.43
CA ARG A 52 -1.97 5.54 2.75
C ARG A 52 -0.94 5.05 1.76
N VAL A 53 -1.02 3.79 1.39
CA VAL A 53 -0.30 3.21 0.25
C VAL A 53 -1.25 2.25 -0.44
N LYS A 54 -1.27 2.20 -1.77
CA LYS A 54 -2.05 1.14 -2.43
C LYS A 54 -1.37 -0.20 -2.17
N ALA A 55 -2.15 -1.26 -1.96
CA ALA A 55 -1.57 -2.60 -1.75
C ALA A 55 -0.63 -3.01 -2.90
N GLU A 56 -0.96 -2.69 -4.16
CA GLU A 56 -0.12 -2.96 -5.33
C GLU A 56 1.24 -2.25 -5.24
N ASP A 57 1.26 -0.97 -4.90
CA ASP A 57 2.48 -0.17 -4.80
C ASP A 57 3.34 -0.63 -3.62
N PHE A 58 2.71 -1.00 -2.50
CA PHE A 58 3.40 -1.58 -1.35
C PHE A 58 4.09 -2.89 -1.72
N LEU A 59 3.41 -3.81 -2.40
CA LEU A 59 3.99 -5.08 -2.83
C LEU A 59 5.15 -4.87 -3.82
N ASN A 60 4.99 -3.97 -4.79
CA ASN A 60 6.07 -3.62 -5.72
C ASN A 60 7.30 -3.08 -4.99
N TRP A 61 7.09 -2.17 -4.03
CA TRP A 61 8.16 -1.64 -3.20
C TRP A 61 8.82 -2.73 -2.34
N PHE A 62 8.03 -3.64 -1.77
CA PHE A 62 8.51 -4.75 -0.93
C PHE A 62 9.37 -5.73 -1.73
N GLU A 63 8.92 -6.12 -2.93
CA GLU A 63 9.68 -6.98 -3.83
C GLU A 63 11.00 -6.34 -4.27
N ALA A 64 11.01 -5.03 -4.51
CA ALA A 64 12.23 -4.28 -4.83
C ALA A 64 13.28 -4.32 -3.69
N GLN A 65 12.89 -4.61 -2.44
CA GLN A 65 13.85 -4.74 -1.34
C GLN A 65 14.74 -5.99 -1.46
N LYS A 66 14.32 -7.01 -2.22
CA LYS A 66 15.10 -8.25 -2.43
C LYS A 66 16.43 -8.02 -3.17
N GLY A 67 16.57 -6.89 -3.87
CA GLY A 67 17.80 -6.49 -4.57
C GLY A 67 19.00 -6.16 -3.68
N GLY A 68 18.83 -6.13 -2.35
CA GLY A 68 19.93 -5.96 -1.39
C GLY A 68 20.63 -7.26 -0.95
N ALA A 69 20.17 -8.43 -1.41
CA ALA A 69 20.63 -9.73 -0.93
C ALA A 69 21.40 -10.57 -1.98
N ASN A 70 21.90 -9.96 -3.05
CA ASN A 70 22.84 -10.60 -3.98
C ASN A 70 23.80 -9.56 -4.59
N VAL A 71 24.86 -9.26 -3.85
CA VAL A 71 26.14 -8.81 -4.44
C VAL A 71 27.26 -9.40 -3.60
N SER A 72 28.00 -10.32 -4.25
CA SER A 72 29.17 -11.11 -3.83
C SER A 72 28.86 -12.39 -3.06
#